data_AF-A0A8B7DM39-F1
#
_entry.id   AF-A0A8B7DM39-F1
#
_cell.length_a   1.000
_cell.length_b   1.000
_cell.length_c   1.000
_cell.angle_alpha   90.00
_cell.angle_beta   90.00
_cell.angle_gamma   90.00
#
_symmetry.space_group_name_H-M   'P 1'
#
loop_
_entity.id
_entity.type
_entity.pdbx_description
1 polymer ?
#
loop_
_entity_poly.entity_id
_entity_poly.type
_entity_poly.pdbx_seq_one_letter_code
_entity_poly.pdbx_strand_id
1 'polypeptide(L)'
;MSKHIQRITTSEIHTTYLGKTIQNEIVESLANKIKNDILAKLERAKYYSLILDCTPDISHMEQMAVVFRFVIATESSSEKPAEVVVSEHFVTFQELQDTTGANMTKVVIDKLQELGVNLDDMRGQGYDNGANMRGKYNGVQARIRQLNPRAFFVPCSAHSLNLVLNDAANCCMEAVAFFDLIQGIYNFFSASTHRWSILLNHLSDLTIKPLSATRWESRVGAVRALRFQISGVYDALIEIAEDNTLTTAPQVKSRAEAKGIARNISNFKFVCSLVLWYDILFQINIVSKMLQSQALDLSLALEHLNATKSFLCDYRCDEEFAAMVENTKKLAVELEIFEGFDVDDRVRRKSRQFLYEGRDEPIVSPEQNFRVSFFNRILDIAIQAINERFTQLSEYNELFGFLYNIGSKPLTDDELLKHCKDLHLALMSDGQSDINGVELWYEIKAIGRRLDTSNSDPKSVLKCIYTSNVVEVFPNLSIAFRILLTLPVTVASAEGSFSKLKIIKSYLRSQMCQDRLVGLATISIEKEIADHLDIEDLVKDFAELKARKIHF
;
A
#
# COMPACT_ATOMS: atom_id res chain seq x y z
N MET A 1 -7.01 -45.45 -5.97
CA MET A 1 -6.18 -45.11 -4.79
C MET A 1 -6.20 -46.21 -3.72
N SER A 2 -7.35 -46.69 -3.26
CA SER A 2 -7.45 -47.66 -2.14
C SER A 2 -6.67 -48.97 -2.34
N LYS A 3 -6.68 -49.54 -3.56
CA LYS A 3 -5.89 -50.73 -3.90
C LYS A 3 -4.36 -50.47 -3.89
N HIS A 4 -3.94 -49.24 -4.15
CA HIS A 4 -2.52 -48.84 -4.09
C HIS A 4 -2.08 -48.62 -2.64
N ILE A 5 -2.91 -47.98 -1.81
CA ILE A 5 -2.66 -47.84 -0.36
C ILE A 5 -2.56 -49.22 0.28
N GLN A 6 -3.50 -50.13 -0.02
CA GLN A 6 -3.46 -51.50 0.45
C GLN A 6 -2.14 -52.19 0.09
N ARG A 7 -1.71 -52.08 -1.18
CA ARG A 7 -0.46 -52.67 -1.69
C ARG A 7 0.81 -52.09 -1.07
N ILE A 8 0.79 -50.82 -0.66
CA ILE A 8 1.90 -50.21 0.09
C ILE A 8 1.93 -50.76 1.52
N THR A 9 0.77 -50.80 2.20
CA THR A 9 0.67 -51.29 3.58
C THR A 9 1.00 -52.79 3.69
N THR A 10 0.70 -53.58 2.66
CA THR A 10 1.06 -55.00 2.56
C THR A 10 2.46 -55.24 1.96
N SER A 11 3.22 -54.18 1.66
CA SER A 11 4.57 -54.25 1.05
C SER A 11 4.62 -54.97 -0.31
N GLU A 12 3.51 -55.02 -1.04
CA GLU A 12 3.43 -55.59 -2.40
C GLU A 12 4.03 -54.67 -3.47
N ILE A 13 4.13 -53.37 -3.21
CA ILE A 13 4.78 -52.39 -4.09
C ILE A 13 5.62 -51.40 -3.28
N HIS A 14 6.77 -50.98 -3.83
CA HIS A 14 7.65 -49.97 -3.23
C HIS A 14 7.45 -48.56 -3.83
N THR A 15 6.64 -48.43 -4.87
CA THR A 15 6.36 -47.15 -5.55
C THR A 15 5.34 -46.35 -4.75
N THR A 16 5.71 -45.17 -4.26
CA THR A 16 4.83 -44.29 -3.48
C THR A 16 4.51 -42.99 -4.24
N TYR A 17 3.34 -42.40 -3.98
CA TYR A 17 2.99 -41.05 -4.46
C TYR A 17 3.67 -39.92 -3.66
N LEU A 18 4.61 -40.25 -2.77
CA LEU A 18 5.28 -39.28 -1.90
C LEU A 18 6.59 -38.73 -2.51
N GLY A 19 6.99 -39.21 -3.69
CA GLY A 19 8.19 -38.72 -4.37
C GLY A 19 8.09 -37.24 -4.77
N LYS A 20 9.23 -36.54 -4.75
CA LYS A 20 9.31 -35.09 -5.05
C LYS A 20 8.64 -34.69 -6.37
N THR A 21 8.80 -35.51 -7.41
CA THR A 21 8.24 -35.25 -8.74
C THR A 21 6.71 -35.30 -8.73
N ILE A 22 6.14 -36.30 -8.05
CA ILE A 22 4.70 -36.46 -7.93
C ILE A 22 4.09 -35.32 -7.11
N GLN A 23 4.74 -34.92 -6.02
CA GLN A 23 4.31 -33.77 -5.25
C GLN A 23 4.28 -32.49 -6.11
N ASN A 24 5.29 -32.26 -6.95
CA ASN A 24 5.32 -31.11 -7.86
C ASN A 24 4.17 -31.15 -8.86
N GLU A 25 3.93 -32.30 -9.50
CA GLU A 25 2.84 -32.44 -10.47
C GLU A 25 1.45 -32.27 -9.82
N ILE A 26 1.26 -32.72 -8.58
CA ILE A 26 0.00 -32.50 -7.84
C ILE A 26 -0.17 -31.01 -7.53
N VAL A 27 0.88 -30.34 -7.04
CA VAL A 27 0.86 -28.90 -6.75
C VAL A 27 0.57 -28.10 -8.03
N GLU A 28 1.19 -28.46 -9.14
CA GLU A 28 0.97 -27.85 -10.44
C GLU A 28 -0.46 -28.06 -10.93
N SER A 29 -1.00 -29.28 -10.83
CA SER A 29 -2.38 -29.59 -11.21
C SER A 29 -3.40 -28.76 -10.41
N LEU A 30 -3.22 -28.69 -9.09
CA LEU A 30 -4.05 -27.85 -8.21
C LEU A 30 -3.98 -26.38 -8.61
N ALA A 31 -2.77 -25.83 -8.74
CA ALA A 31 -2.58 -24.44 -9.08
C ALA A 31 -3.16 -24.10 -10.46
N ASN A 32 -3.03 -24.99 -11.45
CA ASN A 32 -3.61 -24.81 -12.77
C ASN A 32 -5.14 -24.84 -12.75
N LYS A 33 -5.78 -25.72 -11.96
CA LYS A 33 -7.24 -25.69 -11.79
C LYS A 33 -7.72 -24.35 -11.22
N ILE A 34 -7.08 -23.86 -10.16
CA ILE A 34 -7.40 -22.56 -9.55
C ILE A 34 -7.24 -21.44 -10.57
N LYS A 35 -6.09 -21.41 -11.27
CA LYS A 35 -5.79 -20.39 -12.27
C LYS A 35 -6.81 -20.41 -13.41
N ASN A 36 -7.18 -21.59 -13.92
CA ASN A 36 -8.16 -21.72 -14.99
C ASN A 36 -9.55 -21.26 -14.56
N ASP A 37 -9.97 -21.52 -13.31
CA ASP A 37 -11.22 -20.98 -12.77
C ASP A 37 -11.20 -19.44 -12.71
N ILE A 38 -10.10 -18.85 -12.25
CA ILE A 38 -9.91 -17.40 -12.25
C ILE A 38 -9.96 -16.82 -13.67
N LEU A 39 -9.25 -17.43 -14.62
CA LEU A 39 -9.23 -16.96 -16.02
C LEU A 39 -10.61 -17.10 -16.68
N ALA A 40 -11.36 -18.16 -16.41
CA ALA A 40 -12.73 -18.31 -16.91
C ALA A 40 -13.69 -17.26 -16.34
N LYS A 41 -13.52 -16.89 -15.06
CA LYS A 41 -14.28 -15.79 -14.44
C LYS A 41 -13.89 -14.44 -15.05
N LEU A 42 -12.60 -14.21 -15.26
CA LEU A 42 -12.05 -13.02 -15.90
C LEU A 42 -12.59 -12.84 -17.33
N GLU A 43 -12.59 -13.90 -18.14
CA GLU A 43 -13.11 -13.88 -19.52
C GLU A 43 -14.58 -13.43 -19.55
N ARG A 44 -15.42 -13.97 -18.66
CA ARG A 44 -16.83 -13.55 -18.52
C ARG A 44 -16.96 -12.11 -18.02
N ALA A 45 -16.07 -11.70 -17.13
CA ALA A 45 -16.02 -10.34 -16.60
C ALA A 45 -15.57 -9.32 -17.66
N LYS A 46 -14.91 -9.75 -18.73
CA LYS A 46 -14.36 -8.94 -19.83
C LYS A 46 -13.34 -7.91 -19.30
N TYR A 47 -13.81 -6.86 -18.64
CA TYR A 47 -12.99 -5.77 -18.12
C TYR A 47 -12.21 -6.17 -16.88
N TYR A 48 -10.93 -5.80 -16.84
CA TYR A 48 -10.05 -6.05 -15.71
C TYR A 48 -9.03 -4.93 -15.48
N SER A 49 -8.44 -4.94 -14.30
CA SER A 49 -7.28 -4.16 -13.98
C SER A 49 -6.12 -5.06 -13.60
N LEU A 50 -4.92 -4.59 -13.93
CA LEU A 50 -3.69 -5.27 -13.57
C LEU A 50 -3.08 -4.58 -12.35
N ILE A 51 -2.86 -5.33 -11.27
CA ILE A 51 -2.12 -4.89 -10.10
C ILE A 51 -0.77 -5.61 -10.10
N LEU A 52 0.31 -4.84 -10.01
CA LEU A 52 1.68 -5.35 -9.92
C LEU A 52 2.39 -4.76 -8.72
N ASP A 53 3.16 -5.60 -8.05
CA ASP A 53 4.10 -5.20 -7.02
C ASP A 53 5.38 -6.03 -7.19
N CYS A 54 6.52 -5.49 -6.77
CA CYS A 54 7.82 -6.14 -6.91
C CYS A 54 8.55 -6.18 -5.57
N THR A 55 9.15 -7.33 -5.27
CA THR A 55 10.06 -7.45 -4.13
C THR A 55 11.22 -8.38 -4.48
N PRO A 56 12.43 -8.12 -3.98
CA PRO A 56 13.46 -9.14 -3.94
C PRO A 56 13.03 -10.24 -2.97
N ASP A 57 13.22 -11.49 -3.37
CA ASP A 57 13.05 -12.64 -2.50
C ASP A 57 14.32 -12.92 -1.66
N ILE A 58 14.28 -13.97 -0.82
CA ILE A 58 15.42 -14.34 0.04
C ILE A 58 16.66 -14.82 -0.74
N SER A 59 16.50 -15.13 -2.04
CA SER A 59 17.57 -15.49 -2.95
C SER A 59 18.10 -14.28 -3.73
N HIS A 60 17.67 -13.06 -3.39
CA HIS A 60 17.98 -11.81 -4.09
C HIS A 60 17.51 -11.77 -5.54
N MET A 61 16.46 -12.53 -5.86
CA MET A 61 15.82 -12.48 -7.17
C MET A 61 14.56 -11.61 -7.09
N GLU A 62 14.40 -10.69 -8.04
CA GLU A 62 13.23 -9.82 -8.08
C GLU A 62 12.01 -10.61 -8.54
N GLN A 63 10.95 -10.60 -7.73
CA GLN A 63 9.68 -11.28 -8.00
C GLN A 63 8.58 -10.24 -8.19
N MET A 64 7.93 -10.28 -9.35
CA MET A 64 6.74 -9.49 -9.65
C MET A 64 5.49 -10.30 -9.31
N ALA A 65 4.68 -9.80 -8.37
CA ALA A 65 3.34 -10.32 -8.15
C ALA A 65 2.41 -9.84 -9.27
N VAL A 66 1.67 -10.76 -9.89
CA VAL A 66 0.66 -10.45 -10.91
C VAL A 66 -0.72 -10.77 -10.35
N VAL A 67 -1.54 -9.73 -10.18
CA VAL A 67 -2.89 -9.82 -9.63
C VAL A 67 -3.88 -9.18 -10.62
N PHE A 68 -4.99 -9.86 -10.89
CA PHE A 68 -6.10 -9.29 -11.64
C PHE A 68 -7.20 -8.84 -10.71
N ARG A 69 -7.72 -7.63 -10.94
CA ARG A 69 -8.94 -7.12 -10.31
C ARG A 69 -10.04 -7.05 -11.35
N PHE A 70 -11.22 -7.60 -11.06
CA PHE A 70 -12.37 -7.53 -11.97
C PHE A 70 -13.68 -7.72 -11.20
N VAL A 71 -14.81 -7.46 -11.87
CA VAL A 71 -16.15 -7.58 -11.27
C VAL A 71 -16.82 -8.85 -11.77
N ILE A 72 -17.15 -9.73 -10.84
CA ILE A 72 -18.04 -10.87 -11.08
C ILE A 72 -19.46 -10.33 -10.95
N ALA A 73 -20.21 -10.33 -12.05
CA ALA A 73 -21.60 -9.90 -12.09
C ALA A 73 -22.45 -11.00 -12.77
N THR A 74 -23.33 -11.65 -12.00
CA THR A 74 -24.22 -12.69 -12.49
C THR A 74 -25.67 -12.33 -12.22
N GLU A 75 -26.52 -12.55 -13.21
CA GLU A 75 -27.95 -12.29 -13.10
C GLU A 75 -28.62 -13.30 -12.17
N SER A 76 -29.74 -12.88 -11.58
CA SER A 76 -30.51 -13.77 -10.72
C SER A 76 -31.13 -14.92 -11.53
N SER A 77 -31.03 -16.13 -11.00
CA SER A 77 -31.70 -17.31 -11.53
C SER A 77 -32.60 -17.94 -10.46
N SER A 78 -33.42 -18.91 -10.86
CA SER A 78 -34.26 -19.68 -9.93
C SER A 78 -33.48 -20.40 -8.83
N GLU A 79 -32.18 -20.66 -9.06
CA GLU A 79 -31.32 -21.43 -8.16
C GLU A 79 -30.32 -20.57 -7.38
N LYS A 80 -29.99 -19.36 -7.89
CA LYS A 80 -28.99 -18.48 -7.27
C LYS A 80 -29.40 -17.02 -7.36
N PRO A 81 -29.28 -16.25 -6.26
CA PRO A 81 -29.48 -14.81 -6.30
C PRO A 81 -28.42 -14.13 -7.16
N ALA A 82 -28.72 -12.94 -7.66
CA ALA A 82 -27.74 -12.13 -8.37
C ALA A 82 -26.53 -11.82 -7.48
N GLU A 83 -25.35 -11.94 -8.06
CA GLU A 83 -24.08 -11.71 -7.40
C GLU A 83 -23.35 -10.58 -8.10
N VAL A 84 -22.91 -9.58 -7.32
CA VAL A 84 -21.98 -8.54 -7.77
C VAL A 84 -20.86 -8.45 -6.76
N VAL A 85 -19.69 -8.95 -7.12
CA VAL A 85 -18.51 -9.00 -6.26
C VAL A 85 -17.33 -8.44 -7.01
N VAL A 86 -16.61 -7.52 -6.36
CA VAL A 86 -15.32 -7.06 -6.84
C VAL A 86 -14.28 -8.00 -6.25
N SER A 87 -13.49 -8.63 -7.11
CA SER A 87 -12.53 -9.65 -6.71
C SER A 87 -11.14 -9.30 -7.20
N GLU A 88 -10.15 -9.60 -6.36
CA GLU A 88 -8.72 -9.52 -6.69
C GLU A 88 -8.14 -10.92 -6.57
N HIS A 89 -7.56 -11.42 -7.66
CA HIS A 89 -7.03 -12.77 -7.74
C HIS A 89 -5.56 -12.78 -8.13
N PHE A 90 -4.75 -13.44 -7.32
CA PHE A 90 -3.35 -13.70 -7.59
C PHE A 90 -3.22 -14.77 -8.69
N VAL A 91 -2.37 -14.49 -9.67
CA VAL A 91 -2.17 -15.38 -10.82
C VAL A 91 -0.79 -16.02 -10.80
N THR A 92 0.25 -15.23 -10.54
CA THR A 92 1.63 -15.73 -10.56
C THR A 92 2.62 -14.80 -9.88
N PHE A 93 3.76 -15.38 -9.50
CA PHE A 93 4.99 -14.63 -9.31
C PHE A 93 5.85 -14.80 -10.56
N GLN A 94 6.21 -13.68 -11.15
CA GLN A 94 7.06 -13.64 -12.33
C GLN A 94 8.45 -13.15 -11.93
N GLU A 95 9.45 -13.99 -12.13
CA GLU A 95 10.84 -13.62 -11.89
C GLU A 95 11.29 -12.58 -12.94
N LEU A 96 11.96 -11.52 -12.48
CA LEU A 96 12.53 -10.48 -13.31
C LEU A 96 14.05 -10.51 -13.24
N GLN A 97 14.69 -10.58 -14.42
CA GLN A 97 16.14 -10.42 -14.53
C GLN A 97 16.57 -8.96 -14.69
N ASP A 98 15.68 -8.15 -15.26
CA ASP A 98 15.85 -6.72 -15.46
C ASP A 98 14.58 -5.99 -14.97
N THR A 99 14.77 -5.00 -14.11
CA THR A 99 13.69 -4.20 -13.50
C THR A 99 13.41 -2.91 -14.27
N THR A 100 13.97 -2.72 -15.47
CA THR A 100 13.60 -1.59 -16.33
C THR A 100 12.11 -1.64 -16.70
N GLY A 101 11.48 -0.46 -16.80
CA GLY A 101 10.07 -0.37 -17.19
C GLY A 101 9.78 -1.02 -18.56
N ALA A 102 10.76 -1.03 -19.47
CA ALA A 102 10.64 -1.70 -20.76
C ALA A 102 10.57 -3.23 -20.63
N ASN A 103 11.48 -3.83 -19.87
CA ASN A 103 11.49 -5.27 -19.66
C ASN A 103 10.27 -5.73 -18.87
N MET A 104 9.90 -5.01 -17.80
CA MET A 104 8.70 -5.28 -17.02
C MET A 104 7.43 -5.24 -17.89
N THR A 105 7.30 -4.24 -18.77
CA THR A 105 6.19 -4.18 -19.72
C THR A 105 6.17 -5.40 -20.63
N LYS A 106 7.32 -5.74 -21.24
CA LYS A 106 7.42 -6.91 -22.12
C LYS A 106 6.99 -8.19 -21.41
N VAL A 107 7.53 -8.43 -20.21
CA VAL A 107 7.22 -9.59 -19.39
C VAL A 107 5.72 -9.67 -19.07
N VAL A 108 5.08 -8.54 -18.74
CA VAL A 108 3.64 -8.48 -18.52
C VAL A 108 2.86 -8.83 -19.79
N ILE A 109 3.21 -8.24 -20.94
CA ILE A 109 2.51 -8.52 -22.20
C ILE A 109 2.67 -9.98 -22.63
N ASP A 110 3.88 -10.52 -22.56
CA ASP A 110 4.16 -11.93 -22.86
C ASP A 110 3.34 -12.85 -21.93
N LYS A 111 3.21 -12.48 -20.65
CA LYS A 111 2.40 -13.23 -19.68
C LYS A 111 0.91 -13.16 -20.00
N LEU A 112 0.37 -12.00 -20.37
CA LEU A 112 -1.03 -11.86 -20.78
C LEU A 112 -1.34 -12.73 -22.00
N GLN A 113 -0.43 -12.75 -22.98
CA GLN A 113 -0.55 -13.61 -24.17
C GLN A 113 -0.51 -15.10 -23.81
N GLU A 114 0.40 -15.53 -22.94
CA GLU A 114 0.47 -16.91 -22.44
C GLU A 114 -0.84 -17.34 -21.76
N LEU A 115 -1.46 -16.44 -21.00
CA LEU A 115 -2.71 -16.69 -20.29
C LEU A 115 -3.96 -16.54 -21.17
N GLY A 116 -3.82 -16.12 -22.43
CA GLY A 116 -4.94 -15.83 -23.33
C GLY A 116 -5.79 -14.63 -22.89
N VAL A 117 -5.23 -13.72 -22.10
CA VAL A 117 -5.93 -12.53 -21.61
C VAL A 117 -5.71 -11.36 -22.57
N ASN A 118 -6.80 -10.79 -23.07
CA ASN A 118 -6.74 -9.70 -24.04
C ASN A 118 -6.29 -8.38 -23.39
N LEU A 119 -5.29 -7.71 -23.96
CA LEU A 119 -4.83 -6.40 -23.48
C LEU A 119 -5.90 -5.32 -23.66
N ASP A 120 -6.71 -5.41 -24.71
CA ASP A 120 -7.71 -4.40 -25.05
C ASP A 120 -8.88 -4.34 -24.07
N ASP A 121 -9.04 -5.35 -23.22
CA ASP A 121 -10.05 -5.38 -22.16
C ASP A 121 -9.52 -4.82 -20.82
N MET A 122 -8.22 -4.47 -20.73
CA MET A 122 -7.66 -3.81 -19.56
C MET A 122 -8.22 -2.40 -19.41
N ARG A 123 -8.75 -2.07 -18.24
CA ARG A 123 -9.30 -0.74 -17.91
C ARG A 123 -8.60 -0.06 -16.75
N GLY A 124 -7.78 -0.79 -15.99
CA GLY A 124 -6.98 -0.18 -14.93
C GLY A 124 -5.60 -0.79 -14.75
N GLN A 125 -4.72 0.00 -14.17
CA GLN A 125 -3.35 -0.35 -13.83
C GLN A 125 -3.09 0.14 -12.40
N GLY A 126 -2.61 -0.73 -11.52
CA GLY A 126 -2.34 -0.40 -10.12
C GLY A 126 -0.94 -0.85 -9.71
N TYR A 127 0.01 0.08 -9.63
CA TYR A 127 1.42 -0.23 -9.32
C TYR A 127 1.96 0.68 -8.21
N ASP A 128 3.18 0.38 -7.76
CA ASP A 128 3.95 1.28 -6.91
C ASP A 128 4.33 2.59 -7.63
N ASN A 129 4.89 3.55 -6.88
CA ASN A 129 5.35 4.81 -7.45
C ASN A 129 6.82 4.77 -7.89
N GLY A 130 7.41 3.58 -8.04
CA GLY A 130 8.77 3.43 -8.51
C GLY A 130 8.92 4.04 -9.91
N ALA A 131 10.08 4.65 -10.20
CA ALA A 131 10.31 5.34 -11.47
C ALA A 131 10.09 4.42 -12.70
N ASN A 132 10.43 3.13 -12.57
CA ASN A 132 10.24 2.14 -13.62
C ASN A 132 8.77 1.73 -13.81
N MET A 133 7.91 1.90 -12.80
CA MET A 133 6.47 1.63 -12.88
C MET A 133 5.69 2.89 -13.29
N ARG A 134 5.79 3.96 -12.48
CA ARG A 134 5.03 5.21 -12.62
C ARG A 134 5.57 6.16 -13.69
N GLY A 135 6.83 6.03 -14.09
CA GLY A 135 7.53 7.00 -14.93
C GLY A 135 6.71 7.49 -16.13
N LYS A 136 6.53 8.81 -16.24
CA LYS A 136 5.61 9.47 -17.20
C LYS A 136 5.86 9.09 -18.68
N TYR A 137 7.11 8.78 -19.04
CA TYR A 137 7.50 8.49 -20.42
C TYR A 137 7.96 7.06 -20.64
N ASN A 138 8.69 6.50 -19.67
CA ASN A 138 9.38 5.22 -19.82
C ASN A 138 8.94 4.15 -18.82
N GLY A 139 8.04 4.50 -17.89
CA GLY A 139 7.51 3.57 -16.91
C GLY A 139 6.50 2.61 -17.53
N VAL A 140 6.24 1.50 -16.84
CA VAL A 140 5.24 0.49 -17.24
C VAL A 140 3.89 1.15 -17.53
N GLN A 141 3.45 2.09 -16.69
CA GLN A 141 2.14 2.74 -16.87
C GLN A 141 2.03 3.51 -18.20
N ALA A 142 3.09 4.22 -18.57
CA ALA A 142 3.12 4.99 -19.81
C ALA A 142 3.14 4.08 -21.04
N ARG A 143 3.90 2.98 -20.96
CA ARG A 143 4.04 2.01 -22.06
C ARG A 143 2.75 1.22 -22.29
N ILE A 144 2.10 0.73 -21.24
CA ILE A 144 0.80 0.05 -21.36
C ILE A 144 -0.25 1.03 -21.89
N ARG A 145 -0.25 2.29 -21.42
CA ARG A 145 -1.20 3.30 -21.91
C ARG A 145 -0.99 3.69 -23.38
N GLN A 146 0.24 3.56 -23.90
CA GLN A 146 0.49 3.70 -25.34
C GLN A 146 -0.13 2.57 -26.16
N LEU A 147 -0.20 1.35 -25.60
CA LEU A 147 -0.80 0.20 -26.26
C LEU A 147 -2.33 0.18 -26.10
N ASN A 148 -2.84 0.57 -24.93
CA ASN A 148 -4.25 0.67 -24.62
C ASN A 148 -4.52 1.98 -23.84
N PRO A 149 -4.97 3.05 -24.52
CA PRO A 149 -5.24 4.35 -23.89
C PRO A 149 -6.30 4.32 -22.78
N ARG A 150 -7.16 3.29 -22.76
CA ARG A 150 -8.27 3.10 -21.81
C ARG A 150 -7.85 2.42 -20.50
N ALA A 151 -6.58 2.01 -20.38
CA ALA A 151 -6.05 1.42 -19.15
C ALA A 151 -5.63 2.51 -18.14
N PHE A 152 -6.54 2.93 -17.26
CA PHE A 152 -6.30 4.02 -16.31
C PHE A 152 -5.30 3.64 -15.21
N PHE A 153 -4.24 4.42 -15.03
CA PHE A 153 -3.21 4.16 -14.03
C PHE A 153 -3.53 4.82 -12.69
N VAL A 154 -3.87 4.02 -11.68
CA VAL A 154 -4.10 4.47 -10.31
C VAL A 154 -2.84 4.17 -9.49
N PRO A 155 -2.10 5.20 -9.03
CA PRO A 155 -0.94 4.98 -8.18
C PRO A 155 -1.37 4.41 -6.82
N CYS A 156 -0.54 3.54 -6.22
CA CYS A 156 -0.80 3.05 -4.88
C CYS A 156 -0.89 4.20 -3.86
N SER A 157 -2.09 4.40 -3.29
CA SER A 157 -2.33 5.50 -2.34
C SER A 157 -1.56 5.33 -1.03
N ALA A 158 -1.45 4.11 -0.51
CA ALA A 158 -0.68 3.81 0.70
C ALA A 158 0.82 4.08 0.51
N HIS A 159 1.39 3.62 -0.61
CA HIS A 159 2.77 3.92 -0.96
C HIS A 159 2.98 5.42 -1.26
N SER A 160 2.00 6.10 -1.83
CA SER A 160 2.03 7.56 -2.02
C SER A 160 2.15 8.30 -0.69
N LEU A 161 1.33 7.95 0.32
CA LEU A 161 1.42 8.52 1.67
C LEU A 161 2.76 8.18 2.35
N ASN A 162 3.27 6.97 2.14
CA ASN A 162 4.59 6.59 2.62
C ASN A 162 5.70 7.47 2.03
N LEU A 163 5.61 7.80 0.74
CA LEU A 163 6.56 8.72 0.10
C LEU A 163 6.41 10.17 0.56
N VAL A 164 5.19 10.63 0.87
CA VAL A 164 4.98 11.96 1.48
C VAL A 164 5.77 12.07 2.79
N LEU A 165 5.69 11.06 3.65
CA LEU A 165 6.46 11.00 4.89
C LEU A 165 7.96 10.93 4.64
N ASN A 166 8.39 10.16 3.63
CA ASN A 166 9.79 10.07 3.25
C ASN A 166 10.35 11.43 2.80
N ASP A 167 9.64 12.14 1.91
CA ASP A 167 10.04 13.45 1.40
C ASP A 167 10.13 14.45 2.56
N ALA A 168 9.13 14.46 3.46
CA ALA A 168 9.09 15.34 4.62
C ALA A 168 10.22 15.05 5.62
N ALA A 169 10.55 13.79 5.86
CA ALA A 169 11.59 13.43 6.81
C ALA A 169 13.02 13.65 6.28
N ASN A 170 13.19 13.63 4.96
CA ASN A 170 14.47 13.91 4.31
C ASN A 170 14.62 15.39 3.89
N CYS A 171 13.70 16.27 4.30
CA CYS A 171 13.68 17.66 3.83
C CYS A 171 14.78 18.55 4.46
N CYS A 172 15.32 18.15 5.61
CA CYS A 172 16.36 18.87 6.34
C CYS A 172 17.19 17.94 7.24
N MET A 173 18.42 18.37 7.59
CA MET A 173 19.32 17.57 8.43
C MET A 173 18.74 17.29 9.82
N GLU A 174 18.00 18.25 10.39
CA GLU A 174 17.38 18.10 11.71
C GLU A 174 16.35 16.96 11.72
N ALA A 175 15.57 16.79 10.64
CA ALA A 175 14.55 15.74 10.54
C ALA A 175 15.18 14.36 10.38
N VAL A 176 16.25 14.27 9.58
CA VAL A 176 17.05 13.04 9.44
C VAL A 176 17.68 12.67 10.79
N ALA A 177 18.31 13.63 11.47
CA ALA A 177 18.93 13.42 12.78
C ALA A 177 17.93 12.99 13.85
N PHE A 178 16.70 13.51 13.80
CA PHE A 178 15.61 13.07 14.69
C PHE A 178 15.33 11.57 14.57
N PHE A 179 15.13 11.06 13.34
CA PHE A 179 14.88 9.65 13.12
C PHE A 179 16.11 8.79 13.41
N ASP A 180 17.31 9.25 13.07
CA ASP A 180 18.56 8.55 13.40
C ASP A 180 18.73 8.40 14.92
N LEU A 181 18.35 9.41 15.71
CA LEU A 181 18.39 9.32 17.16
C LEU A 181 17.38 8.29 17.69
N ILE A 182 16.15 8.25 17.16
CA ILE A 182 15.15 7.23 17.55
C ILE A 182 15.67 5.82 17.26
N GLN A 183 16.27 5.59 16.08
CA GLN A 183 16.87 4.31 15.75
C GLN A 183 18.08 4.00 16.66
N GLY A 184 18.88 5.03 16.99
CA GLY A 184 20.01 4.95 17.91
C GLY A 184 19.60 4.49 19.30
N ILE A 185 18.50 5.02 19.84
CA ILE A 185 17.94 4.59 21.13
C ILE A 185 17.60 3.10 21.10
N TYR A 186 16.88 2.65 20.06
CA TYR A 186 16.55 1.22 19.93
C TYR A 186 17.81 0.36 19.83
N ASN A 187 18.75 0.72 18.94
CA ASN A 187 20.00 -0.02 18.74
C ASN A 187 20.83 -0.10 20.01
N PHE A 188 20.86 0.98 20.80
CA PHE A 188 21.53 1.01 22.09
C PHE A 188 20.91 -0.03 23.02
N PHE A 189 19.62 0.03 23.31
CA PHE A 189 19.02 -0.92 24.24
C PHE A 189 19.01 -2.36 23.72
N SER A 190 18.69 -2.58 22.44
CA SER A 190 18.54 -3.93 21.86
C SER A 190 19.86 -4.68 21.73
N ALA A 191 21.00 -3.98 21.71
CA ALA A 191 22.30 -4.62 21.59
C ALA A 191 22.82 -5.24 22.91
N SER A 192 22.07 -5.17 24.03
CA SER A 192 22.42 -5.90 25.27
C SER A 192 21.18 -6.30 26.06
N THR A 193 21.09 -7.57 26.46
CA THR A 193 20.03 -8.07 27.34
C THR A 193 19.98 -7.35 28.69
N HIS A 194 21.13 -6.92 29.22
CA HIS A 194 21.20 -6.17 30.47
C HIS A 194 20.62 -4.76 30.31
N ARG A 195 21.01 -4.02 29.26
CA ARG A 195 20.43 -2.69 28.95
C ARG A 195 18.94 -2.79 28.69
N TRP A 196 18.51 -3.82 27.95
CA TRP A 196 17.10 -4.08 27.71
C TRP A 196 16.32 -4.34 29.01
N SER A 197 16.90 -5.07 29.96
CA SER A 197 16.28 -5.29 31.27
C SER A 197 16.15 -3.99 32.07
N ILE A 198 17.18 -3.13 32.07
CA ILE A 198 17.11 -1.82 32.73
C ILE A 198 15.99 -0.99 32.10
N LEU A 199 15.92 -0.92 30.77
CA LEU A 199 14.83 -0.23 30.08
C LEU A 199 13.46 -0.73 30.54
N LEU A 200 13.25 -2.05 30.56
CA LEU A 200 11.96 -2.63 30.96
C LEU A 200 11.58 -2.35 32.43
N ASN A 201 12.55 -2.10 33.31
CA ASN A 201 12.26 -1.71 34.70
C ASN A 201 11.68 -0.30 34.80
N HIS A 202 11.96 0.57 33.82
CA HIS A 202 11.50 1.96 33.77
C HIS A 202 10.30 2.19 32.84
N LEU A 203 9.92 1.20 32.03
CA LEU A 203 8.77 1.29 31.12
C LEU A 203 7.53 0.62 31.72
N SER A 204 6.39 1.30 31.67
CA SER A 204 5.12 0.77 32.18
C SER A 204 4.32 -0.02 31.15
N ASP A 205 4.33 0.39 29.87
CA ASP A 205 3.34 -0.08 28.89
C ASP A 205 3.88 -0.33 27.47
N LEU A 206 4.62 0.61 26.86
CA LEU A 206 5.03 0.49 25.45
C LEU A 206 6.54 0.27 25.32
N THR A 207 6.95 -0.86 24.76
CA THR A 207 8.38 -1.08 24.48
C THR A 207 8.83 -0.29 23.25
N ILE A 208 10.08 0.20 23.26
CA ILE A 208 10.73 0.85 22.12
C ILE A 208 10.80 -0.12 20.93
N LYS A 209 10.59 0.39 19.72
CA LYS A 209 10.56 -0.38 18.48
C LYS A 209 11.61 0.13 17.49
N PRO A 210 12.16 -0.74 16.62
CA PRO A 210 13.00 -0.28 15.52
C PRO A 210 12.16 0.55 14.55
N LEU A 211 12.82 1.48 13.85
CA LEU A 211 12.20 2.16 12.73
C LEU A 211 12.03 1.18 11.56
N SER A 212 10.89 1.28 10.91
CA SER A 212 10.68 0.60 9.63
C SER A 212 11.50 1.30 8.55
N ALA A 213 12.35 0.53 7.85
CA ALA A 213 13.19 1.03 6.78
C ALA A 213 12.35 1.49 5.57
N THR A 214 11.33 0.71 5.20
CA THR A 214 10.57 0.89 3.96
C THR A 214 9.18 1.51 4.17
N ARG A 215 8.55 1.29 5.34
CA ARG A 215 7.20 1.78 5.68
C ARG A 215 7.25 2.87 6.75
N TRP A 216 7.37 4.13 6.34
CA TRP A 216 7.50 5.32 7.16
C TRP A 216 6.31 5.58 8.07
N GLU A 217 5.09 5.30 7.63
CA GLU A 217 3.89 5.45 8.47
C GLU A 217 3.92 4.52 9.68
N SER A 218 4.56 3.36 9.54
CA SER A 218 4.74 2.39 10.64
C SER A 218 5.74 2.88 11.70
N ARG A 219 6.54 3.92 11.41
CA ARG A 219 7.44 4.56 12.39
C ARG A 219 6.69 5.23 13.53
N VAL A 220 5.38 5.49 13.37
CA VAL A 220 4.49 5.94 14.45
C VAL A 220 4.62 5.06 15.69
N GLY A 221 4.85 3.75 15.54
CA GLY A 221 5.01 2.84 16.67
C GLY A 221 6.23 3.14 17.54
N ALA A 222 7.36 3.51 16.92
CA ALA A 222 8.59 3.89 17.61
C ALA A 222 8.47 5.29 18.23
N VAL A 223 7.94 6.25 17.46
CA VAL A 223 7.72 7.64 17.91
C VAL A 223 6.72 7.68 19.08
N ARG A 224 5.63 6.91 19.00
CA ARG A 224 4.63 6.77 20.07
C ARG A 224 5.23 6.20 21.35
N ALA A 225 6.02 5.13 21.25
CA ALA A 225 6.62 4.49 22.42
C ALA A 225 7.53 5.47 23.17
N LEU A 226 8.31 6.26 22.42
CA LEU A 226 9.16 7.29 23.00
C LEU A 226 8.34 8.47 23.54
N ARG A 227 7.38 9.02 22.78
CA ARG A 227 6.58 10.18 23.20
C ARG A 227 5.91 10.01 24.56
N PHE A 228 5.31 8.85 24.82
CA PHE A 228 4.54 8.63 26.05
C PHE A 228 5.34 8.06 27.21
N GLN A 229 6.62 7.71 27.01
CA GLN A 229 7.48 7.18 28.08
C GLN A 229 8.89 7.75 28.00
N ILE A 230 9.04 8.96 27.48
CA ILE A 230 10.34 9.61 27.32
C ILE A 230 11.07 9.76 28.66
N SER A 231 10.33 9.98 29.76
CA SER A 231 10.90 10.03 31.11
C SER A 231 11.50 8.69 31.54
N GLY A 232 10.76 7.58 31.39
CA GLY A 232 11.30 6.26 31.71
C GLY A 232 12.49 5.86 30.81
N VAL A 233 12.49 6.27 29.54
CA VAL A 233 13.65 6.08 28.66
C VAL A 233 14.85 6.91 29.13
N TYR A 234 14.61 8.16 29.54
CA TYR A 234 15.64 9.04 30.10
C TYR A 234 16.22 8.47 31.39
N ASP A 235 15.39 8.05 32.34
CA ASP A 235 15.81 7.46 33.62
C ASP A 235 16.63 6.20 33.41
N ALA A 236 16.22 5.33 32.49
CA ALA A 236 16.99 4.14 32.11
C ALA A 236 18.37 4.49 31.52
N LEU A 237 18.48 5.56 30.74
CA LEU A 237 19.75 6.03 30.20
C LEU A 237 20.64 6.65 31.28
N ILE A 238 20.06 7.39 32.22
CA ILE A 238 20.79 7.97 33.36
C ILE A 238 21.30 6.87 34.30
N GLU A 239 20.48 5.86 34.61
CA GLU A 239 20.92 4.70 35.41
C GLU A 239 22.16 4.05 34.78
N ILE A 240 22.14 3.81 33.47
CA ILE A 240 23.29 3.24 32.76
C ILE A 240 24.48 4.20 32.74
N ALA A 241 24.26 5.51 32.53
CA ALA A 241 25.34 6.50 32.48
C ALA A 241 26.07 6.63 33.83
N GLU A 242 25.32 6.56 34.93
CA GLU A 242 25.80 6.76 36.29
C GLU A 242 26.28 5.48 36.99
N ASP A 243 26.03 4.31 36.40
CA ASP A 243 26.51 3.03 36.93
C ASP A 243 28.05 2.97 36.93
N ASN A 244 28.63 3.20 38.12
CA ASN A 244 30.07 3.19 38.35
C ASN A 244 30.66 1.78 38.44
N THR A 245 29.83 0.73 38.47
CA THR A 245 30.28 -0.67 38.46
C THR A 245 30.71 -1.14 37.07
N LEU A 246 30.20 -0.46 36.03
CA LEU A 246 30.52 -0.64 34.61
C LEU A 246 31.91 -0.06 34.26
N THR A 247 32.98 -0.81 34.55
CA THR A 247 34.38 -0.33 34.51
C THR A 247 35.22 -0.82 33.33
N THR A 248 34.79 -1.85 32.60
CA THR A 248 35.56 -2.33 31.43
C THR A 248 35.46 -1.35 30.26
N ALA A 249 36.43 -1.35 29.34
CA ALA A 249 36.45 -0.40 28.22
C ALA A 249 35.15 -0.40 27.36
N PRO A 250 34.52 -1.55 27.05
CA PRO A 250 33.20 -1.57 26.37
C PRO A 250 32.08 -0.97 27.23
N GLN A 251 32.11 -1.20 28.54
CA GLN A 251 31.10 -0.71 29.47
C GLN A 251 31.20 0.81 29.68
N VAL A 252 32.41 1.36 29.79
CA VAL A 252 32.63 2.82 29.87
C VAL A 252 32.15 3.52 28.59
N LYS A 253 32.32 2.89 27.41
CA LYS A 253 31.73 3.39 26.16
C LYS A 253 30.21 3.42 26.22
N SER A 254 29.57 2.36 26.72
CA SER A 254 28.11 2.33 26.90
C SER A 254 27.61 3.44 27.83
N ARG A 255 28.35 3.77 28.90
CA ARG A 255 28.00 4.89 29.80
C ARG A 255 28.07 6.24 29.08
N ALA A 256 29.13 6.47 28.31
CA ALA A 256 29.31 7.70 27.56
C ALA A 256 28.24 7.85 26.46
N GLU A 257 27.91 6.75 25.78
CA GLU A 257 26.84 6.71 24.77
C GLU A 257 25.47 6.97 25.40
N ALA A 258 25.15 6.32 26.54
CA ALA A 258 23.91 6.56 27.28
C ALA A 258 23.76 8.03 27.68
N LYS A 259 24.84 8.62 28.22
CA LYS A 259 24.87 10.05 28.58
C LYS A 259 24.66 10.96 27.36
N GLY A 260 25.24 10.61 26.22
CA GLY A 260 25.06 11.35 24.97
C GLY A 260 23.62 11.29 24.47
N ILE A 261 23.01 10.09 24.47
CA ILE A 261 21.61 9.90 24.09
C ILE A 261 20.68 10.66 25.04
N ALA A 262 20.88 10.53 26.36
CA ALA A 262 20.10 11.21 27.38
C ALA A 262 20.08 12.73 27.17
N ARG A 263 21.25 13.32 26.91
CA ARG A 263 21.38 14.76 26.60
C ARG A 263 20.63 15.18 25.33
N ASN A 264 20.62 14.32 24.31
CA ASN A 264 19.96 14.64 23.05
C ASN A 264 18.43 14.56 23.18
N ILE A 265 17.90 13.57 23.92
CA ILE A 265 16.46 13.43 24.12
C ILE A 265 15.89 14.44 25.12
N SER A 266 16.71 14.98 26.02
CA SER A 266 16.36 16.05 26.95
C SER A 266 16.44 17.46 26.34
N ASN A 267 16.75 17.58 25.04
CA ASN A 267 16.74 18.86 24.34
C ASN A 267 15.30 19.28 23.99
N PHE A 268 14.91 20.52 24.32
CA PHE A 268 13.57 21.04 24.03
C PHE A 268 13.19 20.95 22.54
N LYS A 269 14.13 21.21 21.62
CA LYS A 269 13.90 21.06 20.16
C LYS A 269 13.58 19.61 19.79
N PHE A 270 14.22 18.64 20.43
CA PHE A 270 13.93 17.22 20.20
C PHE A 270 12.52 16.87 20.68
N VAL A 271 12.11 17.35 21.85
CA VAL A 271 10.76 17.11 22.37
C VAL A 271 9.70 17.78 21.48
N CYS A 272 9.93 19.01 20.98
CA CYS A 272 9.06 19.63 19.97
C CYS A 272 8.96 18.76 18.70
N SER A 273 10.10 18.26 18.22
CA SER A 273 10.16 17.38 17.04
C SER A 273 9.40 16.08 17.27
N LEU A 274 9.48 15.52 18.48
CA LEU A 274 8.77 14.31 18.89
C LEU A 274 7.26 14.52 18.90
N VAL A 275 6.80 15.68 19.37
CA VAL A 275 5.38 16.06 19.34
C VAL A 275 4.89 16.18 17.90
N LEU A 276 5.56 17.01 17.09
CA LEU A 276 5.27 17.24 15.67
C LEU A 276 5.19 15.93 14.87
N TRP A 277 6.23 15.10 14.94
CA TRP A 277 6.29 13.87 14.16
C TRP A 277 5.24 12.85 14.60
N TYR A 278 4.92 12.78 15.89
CA TYR A 278 3.86 11.90 16.36
C TYR A 278 2.51 12.31 15.76
N ASP A 279 2.17 13.60 15.80
CA ASP A 279 0.87 14.09 15.33
C ASP A 279 0.70 13.83 13.82
N ILE A 280 1.73 14.12 13.01
CA ILE A 280 1.76 13.84 11.56
C ILE A 280 1.66 12.34 11.27
N LEU A 281 2.54 11.53 11.89
CA LEU A 281 2.61 10.10 11.62
C LEU A 281 1.34 9.38 12.06
N PHE A 282 0.71 9.83 13.15
CA PHE A 282 -0.53 9.24 13.66
C PHE A 282 -1.68 9.42 12.66
N GLN A 283 -1.89 10.64 12.16
CA GLN A 283 -2.93 10.91 11.16
C GLN A 283 -2.69 10.13 9.87
N ILE A 284 -1.47 10.17 9.34
CA ILE A 284 -1.15 9.44 8.10
C ILE A 284 -1.23 7.92 8.30
N ASN A 285 -0.91 7.38 9.48
CA ASN A 285 -1.06 5.95 9.76
C ASN A 285 -2.52 5.49 9.76
N ILE A 286 -3.44 6.30 10.29
CA ILE A 286 -4.88 6.00 10.26
C ILE A 286 -5.35 5.92 8.81
N VAL A 287 -5.07 6.96 8.02
CA VAL A 287 -5.52 7.01 6.62
C VAL A 287 -4.85 5.92 5.79
N SER A 288 -3.55 5.65 5.98
CA SER A 288 -2.89 4.53 5.29
C SER A 288 -3.54 3.18 5.57
N LYS A 289 -4.04 2.93 6.79
CA LYS A 289 -4.76 1.69 7.13
C LYS A 289 -6.14 1.65 6.48
N MET A 290 -6.86 2.77 6.45
CA MET A 290 -8.15 2.88 5.76
C MET A 290 -7.97 2.63 4.25
N LEU A 291 -6.89 3.18 3.67
CA LEU A 291 -6.53 3.03 2.25
C LEU A 291 -6.08 1.62 1.85
N GLN A 292 -5.77 0.74 2.81
CA GLN A 292 -5.40 -0.66 2.56
C GLN A 292 -6.62 -1.60 2.57
N SER A 293 -7.82 -1.09 2.86
CA SER A 293 -9.05 -1.87 2.84
C SER A 293 -9.45 -2.24 1.41
N GLN A 294 -9.71 -3.52 1.14
CA GLN A 294 -10.17 -4.01 -0.17
C GLN A 294 -11.54 -3.45 -0.57
N ALA A 295 -12.36 -3.05 0.41
CA ALA A 295 -13.69 -2.49 0.18
C ALA A 295 -13.70 -0.99 -0.12
N LEU A 296 -12.54 -0.33 -0.14
CA LEU A 296 -12.44 1.09 -0.37
C LEU A 296 -12.74 1.44 -1.83
N ASP A 297 -13.55 2.48 -2.02
CA ASP A 297 -13.84 3.06 -3.32
C ASP A 297 -13.07 4.36 -3.60
N LEU A 298 -13.14 4.83 -4.84
CA LEU A 298 -12.39 6.00 -5.31
C LEU A 298 -12.78 7.30 -4.58
N SER A 299 -14.08 7.49 -4.32
CA SER A 299 -14.60 8.71 -3.70
C SER A 299 -14.21 8.78 -2.22
N LEU A 300 -14.39 7.68 -1.48
CA LEU A 300 -13.99 7.57 -0.08
C LEU A 300 -12.47 7.70 0.10
N ALA A 301 -11.68 7.11 -0.81
CA ALA A 301 -10.23 7.28 -0.79
C ALA A 301 -9.84 8.76 -0.88
N LEU A 302 -10.44 9.51 -1.80
CA LEU A 302 -10.20 10.96 -1.93
C LEU A 302 -10.71 11.76 -0.74
N GLU A 303 -11.83 11.39 -0.14
CA GLU A 303 -12.33 12.05 1.07
C GLU A 303 -11.31 11.95 2.22
N HIS A 304 -10.77 10.75 2.47
CA HIS A 304 -9.75 10.55 3.49
C HIS A 304 -8.44 11.29 3.17
N LEU A 305 -8.04 11.33 1.90
CA LEU A 305 -6.86 12.07 1.46
C LEU A 305 -7.04 13.59 1.60
N ASN A 306 -8.22 14.11 1.25
CA ASN A 306 -8.56 15.52 1.43
C ASN A 306 -8.63 15.88 2.91
N ALA A 307 -9.18 15.02 3.77
CA ALA A 307 -9.15 15.22 5.22
C ALA A 307 -7.71 15.27 5.76
N THR A 308 -6.82 14.40 5.26
CA THR A 308 -5.38 14.43 5.61
C THR A 308 -4.72 15.73 5.16
N LYS A 309 -5.03 16.17 3.93
CA LYS A 309 -4.53 17.44 3.38
C LYS A 309 -5.00 18.63 4.23
N SER A 310 -6.29 18.69 4.56
CA SER A 310 -6.84 19.75 5.41
C SER A 310 -6.17 19.75 6.78
N PHE A 311 -6.01 18.58 7.42
CA PHE A 311 -5.27 18.47 8.68
C PHE A 311 -3.86 19.08 8.59
N LEU A 312 -3.07 18.76 7.55
CA LEU A 312 -1.72 19.32 7.42
C LEU A 312 -1.72 20.83 7.16
N CYS A 313 -2.69 21.33 6.39
CA CYS A 313 -2.85 22.76 6.13
C CYS A 313 -3.26 23.52 7.41
N ASP A 314 -4.19 22.96 8.17
CA ASP A 314 -4.69 23.57 9.42
C ASP A 314 -3.58 23.54 10.47
N TYR A 315 -2.89 22.40 10.62
CA TYR A 315 -1.81 22.22 11.59
C TYR A 315 -0.60 23.13 11.32
N ARG A 316 -0.48 23.71 10.12
CA ARG A 316 0.59 24.63 9.76
C ARG A 316 0.41 26.04 10.34
N CYS A 317 -0.77 26.40 10.85
CA CYS A 317 -1.01 27.77 11.32
C CYS A 317 -0.20 28.13 12.57
N ASP A 318 -0.15 29.43 12.86
CA ASP A 318 0.60 30.01 13.97
C ASP A 318 0.03 29.54 15.32
N GLU A 319 -1.29 29.39 15.39
CA GLU A 319 -2.00 28.94 16.59
C GLU A 319 -1.64 27.49 16.94
N GLU A 320 -1.58 26.60 15.96
CA GLU A 320 -1.23 25.19 16.16
C GLU A 320 0.26 25.03 16.49
N PHE A 321 1.13 25.85 15.90
CA PHE A 321 2.53 25.92 16.32
C PHE A 321 2.66 26.30 17.80
N ALA A 322 1.95 27.35 18.23
CA ALA A 322 1.96 27.78 19.63
C ALA A 322 1.38 26.70 20.57
N ALA A 323 0.31 26.03 20.16
CA ALA A 323 -0.29 24.93 20.92
C ALA A 323 0.67 23.74 21.07
N MET A 324 1.40 23.39 20.01
CA MET A 324 2.43 22.35 20.04
C MET A 324 3.58 22.72 20.99
N VAL A 325 4.06 23.97 20.96
CA VAL A 325 5.10 24.45 21.88
C VAL A 325 4.60 24.38 23.33
N GLU A 326 3.36 24.78 23.59
CA GLU A 326 2.77 24.71 24.94
C GLU A 326 2.60 23.27 25.45
N ASN A 327 2.20 22.34 24.57
CA ASN A 327 2.18 20.92 24.88
C ASN A 327 3.59 20.39 25.20
N THR A 328 4.59 20.85 24.45
CA THR A 328 5.99 20.49 24.70
C THR A 328 6.47 21.00 26.06
N LYS A 329 6.09 22.20 26.49
CA LYS A 329 6.46 22.71 27.82
C LYS A 329 5.95 21.83 28.95
N LYS A 330 4.71 21.31 28.83
CA LYS A 330 4.17 20.36 29.81
C LYS A 330 5.01 19.08 29.91
N LEU A 331 5.40 18.52 28.76
CA LEU A 331 6.31 17.37 28.71
C LEU A 331 7.71 17.71 29.24
N ALA A 332 8.18 18.93 29.01
CA ALA A 332 9.48 19.39 29.50
C ALA A 332 9.51 19.49 31.03
N VAL A 333 8.41 19.94 31.66
CA VAL A 333 8.24 19.93 33.11
C VAL A 333 8.30 18.50 33.67
N GLU A 334 7.62 17.55 33.03
CA GLU A 334 7.65 16.13 33.41
C GLU A 334 9.04 15.50 33.28
N LEU A 335 9.88 16.04 32.39
CA LEU A 335 11.25 15.61 32.15
C LEU A 335 12.30 16.38 32.96
N GLU A 336 11.88 17.40 33.72
CA GLU A 336 12.78 18.33 34.42
C GLU A 336 13.82 19.00 33.49
N ILE A 337 13.44 19.30 32.25
CA ILE A 337 14.32 19.94 31.24
C ILE A 337 13.97 21.41 31.05
N PHE A 338 14.91 22.19 30.49
CA PHE A 338 14.71 23.61 30.20
C PHE A 338 13.56 23.84 29.20
N GLU A 339 12.58 24.67 29.59
CA GLU A 339 11.38 25.01 28.81
C GLU A 339 11.65 26.11 27.78
N GLY A 340 12.63 25.92 26.91
CA GLY A 340 12.96 26.92 25.91
C GLY A 340 13.94 26.46 24.85
N PHE A 341 13.98 27.22 23.75
CA PHE A 341 14.93 26.99 22.68
C PHE A 341 16.31 27.57 23.08
N ASP A 342 17.34 26.74 23.02
CA ASP A 342 18.72 27.17 23.24
C ASP A 342 19.10 28.29 22.26
N VAL A 343 19.72 29.34 22.78
CA VAL A 343 20.33 30.40 21.98
C VAL A 343 21.67 29.87 21.44
N ASP A 344 21.83 29.83 20.12
CA ASP A 344 23.06 29.37 19.50
C ASP A 344 24.17 30.44 19.73
N ASP A 345 25.06 30.21 20.70
CA ASP A 345 26.09 31.17 21.15
C ASP A 345 27.14 31.55 20.07
N ARG A 346 27.03 31.01 18.85
CA ARG A 346 28.00 31.24 17.76
C ARG A 346 27.35 31.72 16.47
N VAL A 347 26.74 32.89 16.50
CA VAL A 347 26.58 33.68 15.27
C VAL A 347 27.95 34.20 14.84
N ARG A 348 28.69 33.42 14.04
CA ARG A 348 29.97 33.85 13.47
C ARG A 348 29.69 35.06 12.56
N ARG A 349 29.95 36.27 13.06
CA ARG A 349 29.88 37.51 12.26
C ARG A 349 30.89 37.38 11.11
N LYS A 350 30.44 37.04 9.90
CA LYS A 350 31.24 37.24 8.69
C LYS A 350 31.42 38.74 8.51
N SER A 351 32.66 39.22 8.56
CA SER A 351 32.99 40.60 8.21
C SER A 351 32.59 40.86 6.75
N ARG A 352 31.74 41.87 6.52
CA ARG A 352 31.25 42.24 5.18
C ARG A 352 32.25 43.18 4.51
N GLN A 353 32.39 43.09 3.18
CA GLN A 353 33.22 44.02 2.39
C GLN A 353 32.39 45.13 1.70
N PHE A 354 31.07 44.97 1.49
CA PHE A 354 30.25 45.95 0.75
C PHE A 354 28.84 46.14 1.34
N LEU A 355 28.35 47.39 1.34
CA LEU A 355 27.15 47.88 2.04
C LEU A 355 25.82 47.71 1.27
N TYR A 356 25.84 47.39 -0.02
CA TYR A 356 24.65 47.42 -0.89
C TYR A 356 24.04 46.04 -1.21
N GLU A 357 24.58 44.95 -0.66
CA GLU A 357 23.94 43.64 -0.74
C GLU A 357 22.83 43.55 0.31
N GLY A 358 21.64 44.04 -0.03
CA GLY A 358 20.44 43.83 0.77
C GLY A 358 19.92 42.40 0.60
N ARG A 359 19.72 41.67 1.71
CA ARG A 359 18.66 40.66 1.87
C ARG A 359 18.22 40.56 3.33
N ASP A 360 16.93 40.23 3.47
CA ASP A 360 16.08 39.97 4.64
C ASP A 360 16.80 39.80 5.98
N GLU A 361 16.26 40.48 7.01
CA GLU A 361 16.75 40.40 8.38
C GLU A 361 16.90 38.93 8.82
N PRO A 362 18.07 38.51 9.33
CA PRO A 362 18.28 37.13 9.76
C PRO A 362 17.34 36.81 10.93
N ILE A 363 16.70 35.64 10.90
CA ILE A 363 15.85 35.18 12.00
C ILE A 363 16.69 35.08 13.27
N VAL A 364 16.44 35.97 14.24
CA VAL A 364 17.23 36.07 15.47
C VAL A 364 16.70 35.16 16.58
N SER A 365 15.38 34.90 16.62
CA SER A 365 14.76 34.05 17.64
C SER A 365 14.98 32.56 17.33
N PRO A 366 15.55 31.76 18.25
CA PRO A 366 15.68 30.30 18.08
C PRO A 366 14.35 29.57 17.87
N GLU A 367 13.27 30.06 18.48
CA GLU A 367 11.91 29.54 18.30
C GLU A 367 11.40 29.82 16.88
N GLN A 368 11.56 31.06 16.41
CA GLN A 368 11.17 31.42 15.04
C GLN A 368 12.02 30.69 14.01
N ASN A 369 13.30 30.43 14.33
CA ASN A 369 14.17 29.63 13.49
C ASN A 369 13.62 28.21 13.36
N PHE A 370 13.37 27.53 14.48
CA PHE A 370 12.76 26.19 14.49
C PHE A 370 11.42 26.17 13.74
N ARG A 371 10.57 27.18 13.94
CA ARG A 371 9.31 27.32 13.22
C ARG A 371 9.50 27.33 11.71
N VAL A 372 10.42 28.16 11.20
CA VAL A 372 10.59 28.36 9.76
C VAL A 372 11.43 27.24 9.12
N SER A 373 12.54 26.83 9.74
CA SER A 373 13.48 25.85 9.19
C SER A 373 13.03 24.40 9.33
N PHE A 374 12.21 24.11 10.33
CA PHE A 374 11.81 22.75 10.67
C PHE A 374 10.30 22.53 10.56
N PHE A 375 9.50 23.21 11.40
CA PHE A 375 8.05 22.98 11.47
C PHE A 375 7.34 23.29 10.14
N ASN A 376 7.46 24.52 9.65
CA ASN A 376 6.88 24.95 8.38
C ASN A 376 7.44 24.11 7.23
N ARG A 377 8.75 23.85 7.23
CA ARG A 377 9.43 23.11 6.16
C ARG A 377 8.92 21.68 6.00
N ILE A 378 8.72 20.95 7.10
CA ILE A 378 8.17 19.59 7.11
C ILE A 378 6.75 19.60 6.55
N LEU A 379 5.90 20.51 7.05
CA LEU A 379 4.50 20.61 6.62
C LEU A 379 4.37 21.09 5.18
N ASP A 380 5.18 22.06 4.74
CA ASP A 380 5.31 22.51 3.35
C ASP A 380 5.53 21.34 2.39
N ILE A 381 6.57 20.55 2.67
CA ILE A 381 6.93 19.40 1.82
C ILE A 381 5.85 18.33 1.85
N ALA A 382 5.26 18.05 3.02
CA ALA A 382 4.18 17.08 3.12
C ALA A 382 2.94 17.53 2.32
N ILE A 383 2.52 18.79 2.45
CA ILE A 383 1.38 19.36 1.72
C ILE A 383 1.64 19.35 0.21
N GLN A 384 2.83 19.78 -0.23
CA GLN A 384 3.21 19.76 -1.64
C GLN A 384 3.18 18.33 -2.20
N ALA A 385 3.80 17.38 -1.50
CA ALA A 385 3.89 15.98 -1.93
C ALA A 385 2.49 15.33 -2.01
N ILE A 386 1.59 15.61 -1.06
CA ILE A 386 0.19 15.12 -1.14
C ILE A 386 -0.49 15.68 -2.39
N ASN A 387 -0.41 16.99 -2.63
CA ASN A 387 -1.06 17.62 -3.79
C ASN A 387 -0.59 17.00 -5.12
N GLU A 388 0.72 16.86 -5.30
CA GLU A 388 1.32 16.32 -6.52
C GLU A 388 1.03 14.82 -6.72
N ARG A 389 0.98 14.04 -5.63
CA ARG A 389 0.83 12.58 -5.73
C ARG A 389 -0.61 12.14 -5.96
N PHE A 390 -1.59 12.93 -5.51
CA PHE A 390 -3.02 12.57 -5.63
C PHE A 390 -3.77 13.29 -6.75
N THR A 391 -3.10 14.15 -7.54
CA THR A 391 -3.71 14.84 -8.70
C THR A 391 -4.42 13.87 -9.65
N GLN A 392 -3.76 12.77 -10.00
CA GLN A 392 -4.31 11.77 -10.94
C GLN A 392 -5.55 11.05 -10.37
N LEU A 393 -5.59 10.84 -9.06
CA LEU A 393 -6.76 10.26 -8.40
C LEU A 393 -7.95 11.23 -8.45
N SER A 394 -7.70 12.53 -8.27
CA SER A 394 -8.70 13.59 -8.42
C SER A 394 -9.25 13.65 -9.85
N GLU A 395 -8.39 13.59 -10.88
CA GLU A 395 -8.81 13.56 -12.29
C GLU A 395 -9.76 12.39 -12.58
N TYR A 396 -9.48 11.19 -12.05
CA TYR A 396 -10.37 10.05 -12.23
C TYR A 396 -11.68 10.17 -11.47
N ASN A 397 -11.68 10.81 -10.31
CA ASN A 397 -12.91 11.10 -9.60
C ASN A 397 -13.75 12.17 -10.29
N GLU A 398 -13.15 13.10 -11.03
CA GLU A 398 -13.92 14.01 -11.90
C GLU A 398 -14.60 13.25 -13.06
N LEU A 399 -13.95 12.20 -13.57
CA LEU A 399 -14.49 11.35 -14.64
C LEU A 399 -15.56 10.36 -14.15
N PHE A 400 -15.37 9.71 -13.00
CA PHE A 400 -16.24 8.63 -12.52
C PHE A 400 -17.10 9.00 -11.31
N GLY A 401 -16.76 10.08 -10.58
CA GLY A 401 -17.34 10.44 -9.29
C GLY A 401 -18.85 10.66 -9.33
N PHE A 402 -19.39 11.10 -10.47
CA PHE A 402 -20.82 11.29 -10.66
C PHE A 402 -21.63 9.98 -10.56
N LEU A 403 -20.99 8.82 -10.79
CA LEU A 403 -21.63 7.51 -10.69
C LEU A 403 -21.86 7.06 -9.24
N TYR A 404 -21.20 7.64 -8.25
CA TYR A 404 -21.36 7.28 -6.83
C TYR A 404 -22.64 7.86 -6.19
N ASN A 405 -23.30 8.83 -6.82
CA ASN A 405 -24.39 9.60 -6.22
C ASN A 405 -25.64 9.68 -7.10
N ILE A 406 -25.85 8.70 -7.98
CA ILE A 406 -26.97 8.70 -8.95
C ILE A 406 -28.35 8.84 -8.28
N GLY A 407 -28.50 8.42 -7.02
CA GLY A 407 -29.74 8.55 -6.26
C GLY A 407 -29.84 9.75 -5.31
N SER A 408 -28.74 10.44 -4.97
CA SER A 408 -28.67 11.30 -3.77
C SER A 408 -28.24 12.76 -4.02
N LYS A 409 -27.68 13.10 -5.19
CA LYS A 409 -27.40 14.49 -5.59
C LYS A 409 -27.71 14.70 -7.07
N PRO A 410 -28.73 15.49 -7.45
CA PRO A 410 -28.93 15.81 -8.84
C PRO A 410 -27.88 16.84 -9.26
N LEU A 411 -26.85 16.40 -9.99
CA LEU A 411 -26.19 17.26 -10.96
C LEU A 411 -27.28 17.88 -11.85
N THR A 412 -27.05 19.09 -12.34
CA THR A 412 -27.95 19.62 -13.37
C THR A 412 -27.94 18.71 -14.60
N ASP A 413 -29.02 18.71 -15.37
CA ASP A 413 -29.14 17.85 -16.55
C ASP A 413 -27.97 18.06 -17.54
N ASP A 414 -27.50 19.30 -17.68
CA ASP A 414 -26.37 19.69 -18.54
C ASP A 414 -25.02 19.22 -17.98
N GLU A 415 -24.80 19.33 -16.67
CA GLU A 415 -23.58 18.83 -16.02
C GLU A 415 -23.50 17.30 -16.12
N LEU A 416 -24.60 16.59 -15.87
CA LEU A 416 -24.64 15.14 -16.00
C LEU A 416 -24.33 14.71 -17.44
N LEU A 417 -24.92 15.38 -18.43
CA LEU A 417 -24.67 15.08 -19.84
C LEU A 417 -23.21 15.33 -20.21
N LYS A 418 -22.61 16.40 -19.69
CA LYS A 418 -21.19 16.69 -19.87
C LYS A 418 -20.33 15.56 -19.29
N HIS A 419 -20.55 15.16 -18.04
CA HIS A 419 -19.80 14.07 -17.42
C HIS A 419 -19.94 12.74 -18.18
N CYS A 420 -21.14 12.40 -18.68
CA CYS A 420 -21.32 11.19 -19.47
C CYS A 420 -20.58 11.24 -20.82
N LYS A 421 -20.51 12.42 -21.47
CA LYS A 421 -19.72 12.63 -22.69
C LYS A 421 -18.22 12.58 -22.43
N ASP A 422 -17.77 13.18 -21.33
CA ASP A 422 -16.36 13.15 -20.93
C ASP A 422 -15.91 11.72 -20.65
N LEU A 423 -16.75 10.91 -19.97
CA LEU A 423 -16.49 9.49 -19.75
C LEU A 423 -16.47 8.68 -21.05
N HIS A 424 -17.40 8.95 -21.98
CA HIS A 424 -17.42 8.32 -23.31
C HIS A 424 -16.11 8.57 -24.08
N LEU A 425 -15.60 9.80 -24.03
CA LEU A 425 -14.33 10.17 -24.67
C LEU A 425 -13.14 9.50 -23.99
N ALA A 426 -13.13 9.44 -22.65
CA ALA A 426 -12.09 8.76 -21.89
C ALA A 426 -12.04 7.24 -22.16
N LEU A 427 -13.17 6.64 -22.51
CA LEU A 427 -13.30 5.22 -22.86
C LEU A 427 -13.26 4.94 -24.37
N MET A 428 -12.94 5.95 -25.19
CA MET A 428 -12.79 5.78 -26.64
C MET A 428 -11.34 5.44 -27.01
N SER A 429 -11.17 4.40 -27.83
CA SER A 429 -9.91 4.09 -28.53
C SER A 429 -10.22 3.71 -29.96
N ASP A 430 -9.44 4.22 -30.92
CA ASP A 430 -9.54 3.85 -32.34
C ASP A 430 -10.96 4.01 -32.94
N GLY A 431 -11.69 5.02 -32.46
CA GLY A 431 -13.06 5.31 -32.89
C GLY A 431 -14.15 4.42 -32.27
N GLN A 432 -13.79 3.49 -31.39
CA GLN A 432 -14.74 2.66 -30.63
C GLN A 432 -14.71 3.04 -29.15
N SER A 433 -15.87 3.25 -28.55
CA SER A 433 -16.03 3.50 -27.11
C SER A 433 -16.77 2.34 -26.45
N ASP A 434 -16.41 2.03 -25.21
CA ASP A 434 -17.10 0.99 -24.43
C ASP A 434 -18.54 1.37 -24.06
N ILE A 435 -18.88 2.66 -24.10
CA ILE A 435 -20.20 3.21 -23.77
C ILE A 435 -20.60 4.29 -24.77
N ASN A 436 -21.88 4.64 -24.82
CA ASN A 436 -22.41 5.85 -25.45
C ASN A 436 -22.81 6.87 -24.36
N GLY A 437 -22.16 8.03 -24.35
CA GLY A 437 -22.40 9.04 -23.30
C GLY A 437 -23.81 9.64 -23.30
N VAL A 438 -24.49 9.71 -24.45
CA VAL A 438 -25.87 10.23 -24.52
C VAL A 438 -26.86 9.18 -24.00
N GLU A 439 -26.66 7.92 -24.36
CA GLU A 439 -27.49 6.82 -23.85
C GLU A 439 -27.29 6.60 -22.35
N LEU A 440 -26.04 6.64 -21.88
CA LEU A 440 -25.72 6.58 -20.44
C LEU A 440 -26.48 7.66 -19.65
N TRP A 441 -26.55 8.87 -20.17
CA TRP A 441 -27.31 9.96 -19.55
C TRP A 441 -28.80 9.63 -19.40
N TYR A 442 -29.43 9.09 -20.45
CA TYR A 442 -30.83 8.64 -20.39
C TYR A 442 -31.02 7.48 -19.41
N GLU A 443 -30.12 6.50 -19.41
CA GLU A 443 -30.14 5.35 -18.51
C GLU A 443 -30.05 5.77 -17.04
N ILE A 444 -29.14 6.69 -16.70
CA ILE A 444 -28.98 7.24 -15.35
C ILE A 444 -30.26 7.94 -14.90
N LYS A 445 -30.88 8.75 -15.75
CA LYS A 445 -32.14 9.43 -15.41
C LYS A 445 -33.30 8.45 -15.24
N ALA A 446 -33.32 7.38 -16.03
CA ALA A 446 -34.35 6.35 -15.94
C ALA A 446 -34.23 5.55 -14.65
N ILE A 447 -33.02 5.12 -14.26
CA ILE A 447 -32.82 4.34 -13.03
C ILE A 447 -32.91 5.20 -11.77
N GLY A 448 -32.42 6.46 -11.80
CA GLY A 448 -32.40 7.35 -10.64
C GLY A 448 -33.79 7.61 -10.05
N ARG A 449 -34.85 7.59 -10.88
CA ARG A 449 -36.26 7.69 -10.44
C ARG A 449 -36.78 6.46 -9.68
N ARG A 450 -36.03 5.36 -9.70
CA ARG A 450 -36.40 4.05 -9.17
C ARG A 450 -35.51 3.59 -8.01
N LEU A 451 -34.47 4.35 -7.67
CA LEU A 451 -33.54 4.04 -6.59
C LEU A 451 -33.99 4.69 -5.29
N ASP A 452 -33.91 3.94 -4.20
CA ASP A 452 -33.96 4.50 -2.85
C ASP A 452 -32.63 5.20 -2.56
N THR A 453 -32.69 6.39 -1.93
CA THR A 453 -31.50 7.23 -1.64
C THR A 453 -30.42 6.50 -0.82
N SER A 454 -30.79 5.46 -0.06
CA SER A 454 -29.89 4.66 0.76
C SER A 454 -29.06 3.60 0.01
N ASN A 455 -29.40 3.27 -1.24
CA ASN A 455 -28.74 2.23 -2.05
C ASN A 455 -28.11 2.84 -3.33
N SER A 456 -27.47 4.00 -3.19
CA SER A 456 -26.92 4.76 -4.33
C SER A 456 -25.48 4.43 -4.68
N ASP A 457 -24.80 3.58 -3.91
CA ASP A 457 -23.42 3.19 -4.22
C ASP A 457 -23.35 2.34 -5.51
N PRO A 458 -22.27 2.45 -6.30
CA PRO A 458 -22.16 1.78 -7.60
C PRO A 458 -22.40 0.27 -7.56
N LYS A 459 -21.95 -0.41 -6.49
CA LYS A 459 -22.07 -1.86 -6.36
C LYS A 459 -23.52 -2.27 -6.10
N SER A 460 -24.22 -1.55 -5.23
CA SER A 460 -25.63 -1.79 -4.94
C SER A 460 -26.53 -1.51 -6.14
N VAL A 461 -26.27 -0.42 -6.87
CA VAL A 461 -27.02 -0.10 -8.09
C VAL A 461 -26.78 -1.15 -9.16
N LEU A 462 -25.53 -1.56 -9.39
CA LEU A 462 -25.22 -2.65 -10.31
C LEU A 462 -25.92 -3.95 -9.89
N LYS A 463 -25.89 -4.30 -8.60
CA LYS A 463 -26.60 -5.47 -8.08
C LYS A 463 -28.10 -5.38 -8.31
N CYS A 464 -28.72 -4.20 -8.19
CA CYS A 464 -30.14 -3.99 -8.47
C CYS A 464 -30.48 -4.29 -9.94
N ILE A 465 -29.64 -3.84 -10.88
CA ILE A 465 -29.81 -4.10 -12.32
C ILE A 465 -29.79 -5.61 -12.60
N TYR A 466 -28.81 -6.31 -12.04
CA TYR A 466 -28.63 -7.76 -12.21
C TYR A 466 -29.66 -8.61 -11.44
N THR A 467 -30.18 -8.11 -10.32
CA THR A 467 -31.26 -8.76 -9.57
C THR A 467 -32.59 -8.65 -10.31
N SER A 468 -32.79 -7.55 -11.05
CA SER A 468 -34.03 -7.32 -11.79
C SER A 468 -34.00 -7.93 -13.19
N ASN A 469 -32.87 -8.52 -13.60
CA ASN A 469 -32.61 -9.06 -14.95
C ASN A 469 -32.92 -8.04 -16.06
N VAL A 470 -32.45 -6.79 -15.88
CA VAL A 470 -32.66 -5.66 -16.82
C VAL A 470 -31.34 -5.12 -17.37
N VAL A 471 -30.30 -5.95 -17.43
CA VAL A 471 -28.97 -5.55 -17.92
C VAL A 471 -29.04 -5.02 -19.36
N GLU A 472 -29.89 -5.61 -20.21
CA GLU A 472 -30.11 -5.17 -21.60
C GLU A 472 -30.79 -3.80 -21.71
N VAL A 473 -31.49 -3.35 -20.66
CA VAL A 473 -32.15 -2.04 -20.59
C VAL A 473 -31.18 -0.94 -20.16
N PHE A 474 -30.16 -1.30 -19.39
CA PHE A 474 -29.14 -0.37 -18.87
C PHE A 474 -27.71 -0.81 -19.27
N PRO A 475 -27.43 -1.04 -20.57
CA PRO A 475 -26.16 -1.61 -21.01
C PRO A 475 -24.99 -0.65 -20.75
N ASN A 476 -25.14 0.65 -21.03
CA ASN A 476 -24.05 1.62 -20.87
C ASN A 476 -23.73 1.84 -19.40
N LEU A 477 -24.75 1.90 -18.54
CA LEU A 477 -24.61 2.06 -17.11
C LEU A 477 -23.99 0.82 -16.45
N SER A 478 -24.41 -0.38 -16.88
CA SER A 478 -23.81 -1.65 -16.44
C SER A 478 -22.32 -1.69 -16.77
N ILE A 479 -21.94 -1.34 -18.00
CA ILE A 479 -20.54 -1.27 -18.42
C ILE A 479 -19.77 -0.21 -17.62
N ALA A 480 -20.31 1.00 -17.46
CA ALA A 480 -19.67 2.08 -16.72
C ALA A 480 -19.38 1.68 -15.26
N PHE A 481 -20.34 1.03 -14.58
CA PHE A 481 -20.13 0.53 -13.23
C PHE A 481 -19.12 -0.62 -13.16
N ARG A 482 -19.15 -1.57 -14.09
CA ARG A 482 -18.17 -2.66 -14.14
C ARG A 482 -16.76 -2.12 -14.32
N ILE A 483 -16.58 -1.11 -15.19
CA ILE A 483 -15.29 -0.44 -15.38
C ILE A 483 -14.87 0.29 -14.10
N LEU A 484 -15.75 1.10 -13.51
CA LEU A 484 -15.47 1.85 -12.28
C LEU A 484 -15.01 0.93 -11.14
N LEU A 485 -15.79 -0.12 -10.85
CA LEU A 485 -15.50 -1.06 -9.75
C LEU A 485 -14.23 -1.89 -9.99
N THR A 486 -13.84 -2.04 -11.25
CA THR A 486 -12.61 -2.71 -11.67
C THR A 486 -11.36 -1.87 -11.40
N LEU A 487 -11.45 -0.55 -11.28
CA LEU A 487 -10.29 0.31 -11.03
C LEU A 487 -9.60 -0.02 -9.69
N PRO A 488 -8.26 -0.18 -9.66
CA PRO A 488 -7.53 -0.63 -8.48
C PRO A 488 -7.17 0.58 -7.60
N VAL A 489 -8.07 0.95 -6.68
CA VAL A 489 -7.82 2.06 -5.72
C VAL A 489 -6.70 1.71 -4.73
N THR A 490 -6.48 0.41 -4.49
CA THR A 490 -5.45 -0.12 -3.60
C THR A 490 -4.66 -1.22 -4.33
N VAL A 491 -3.38 -1.39 -3.97
CA VAL A 491 -2.54 -2.52 -4.44
C VAL A 491 -2.31 -3.55 -3.34
N ALA A 492 -3.13 -3.52 -2.28
CA ALA A 492 -2.90 -4.25 -1.04
C ALA A 492 -2.82 -5.77 -1.23
N SER A 493 -3.54 -6.34 -2.21
CA SER A 493 -3.49 -7.78 -2.47
C SER A 493 -2.15 -8.24 -3.06
N ALA A 494 -1.49 -7.40 -3.87
CA ALA A 494 -0.14 -7.70 -4.35
C ALA A 494 0.87 -7.65 -3.18
N GLU A 495 0.80 -6.64 -2.32
CA GLU A 495 1.62 -6.59 -1.09
C GLU A 495 1.36 -7.80 -0.16
N GLY A 496 0.08 -8.18 -0.02
CA GLY A 496 -0.36 -9.33 0.77
C GLY A 496 0.20 -10.66 0.27
N SER A 497 0.34 -10.82 -1.06
CA SER A 497 0.93 -12.01 -1.68
C SER A 497 2.38 -12.23 -1.21
N PHE A 498 3.15 -11.15 -1.00
CA PHE A 498 4.54 -11.25 -0.55
C PHE A 498 4.69 -11.69 0.91
N SER A 499 3.66 -11.49 1.74
CA SER A 499 3.62 -12.10 3.06
C SER A 499 3.59 -13.63 2.97
N LYS A 500 2.79 -14.18 2.04
CA LYS A 500 2.77 -15.63 1.77
C LYS A 500 4.06 -16.10 1.12
N LEU A 501 4.65 -15.31 0.23
CA LEU A 501 5.95 -15.61 -0.37
C LEU A 501 7.02 -15.85 0.70
N LYS A 502 7.13 -14.98 1.71
CA LYS A 502 8.10 -15.12 2.81
C LYS A 502 7.88 -16.36 3.68
N ILE A 503 6.64 -16.82 3.81
CA ILE A 503 6.30 -18.06 4.53
C ILE A 503 6.69 -19.29 3.71
N ILE A 504 6.42 -19.27 2.39
CA ILE A 504 6.66 -20.41 1.50
C ILE A 504 8.14 -20.56 1.18
N LYS A 505 8.83 -19.46 0.85
CA LYS A 505 10.26 -19.40 0.51
C LYS A 505 11.05 -18.83 1.69
N SER A 506 11.26 -19.67 2.68
CA SER A 506 12.10 -19.37 3.85
C SER A 506 13.57 -19.67 3.58
N TYR A 507 14.45 -19.30 4.52
CA TYR A 507 15.90 -19.53 4.42
C TYR A 507 16.24 -21.00 4.11
N LEU A 508 15.56 -21.94 4.79
CA LEU A 508 15.75 -23.38 4.59
C LEU A 508 15.13 -23.92 3.28
N ARG A 509 14.33 -23.12 2.57
CA ARG A 509 13.62 -23.48 1.33
C ARG A 509 13.98 -22.56 0.16
N SER A 510 15.14 -21.90 0.22
CA SER A 510 15.58 -20.89 -0.75
C SER A 510 15.81 -21.46 -2.15
N GLN A 511 16.21 -22.73 -2.28
CA GLN A 511 16.45 -23.41 -3.57
C GLN A 511 15.19 -24.00 -4.23
N MET A 512 14.00 -23.51 -3.87
CA MET A 512 12.75 -23.96 -4.49
C MET A 512 12.66 -23.47 -5.95
N CYS A 513 12.26 -24.35 -6.87
CA CYS A 513 12.01 -23.97 -8.26
C CYS A 513 10.79 -23.05 -8.39
N GLN A 514 10.78 -22.22 -9.43
CA GLN A 514 9.73 -21.22 -9.65
C GLN A 514 8.34 -21.86 -9.77
N ASP A 515 8.21 -22.96 -10.51
CA ASP A 515 6.91 -23.62 -10.71
C ASP A 515 6.30 -24.11 -9.39
N ARG A 516 7.12 -24.71 -8.51
CA ARG A 516 6.66 -25.14 -7.18
C ARG A 516 6.33 -23.94 -6.29
N LEU A 517 7.12 -22.87 -6.36
CA LEU A 517 6.88 -21.65 -5.61
C LEU A 517 5.54 -21.02 -5.99
N VAL A 518 5.32 -20.80 -7.29
CA VAL A 518 4.08 -20.25 -7.84
C VAL A 518 2.90 -21.16 -7.53
N GLY A 519 3.06 -22.48 -7.67
CA GLY A 519 1.99 -23.42 -7.38
C GLY A 519 1.55 -23.40 -5.91
N LEU A 520 2.51 -23.43 -4.98
CA LEU A 520 2.22 -23.32 -3.54
C LEU A 520 1.65 -21.95 -3.16
N ALA A 521 2.14 -20.88 -3.78
CA ALA A 521 1.64 -19.53 -3.56
C ALA A 521 0.19 -19.41 -4.03
N THR A 522 -0.13 -19.91 -5.22
CA THR A 522 -1.49 -19.93 -5.77
C THR A 522 -2.45 -20.63 -4.82
N ILE A 523 -2.12 -21.85 -4.37
CA ILE A 523 -2.95 -22.61 -3.43
C ILE A 523 -3.10 -21.89 -2.09
N SER A 524 -2.04 -21.24 -1.58
CA SER A 524 -2.07 -20.57 -0.28
C SER A 524 -2.77 -19.22 -0.30
N ILE A 525 -2.71 -18.48 -1.41
CA ILE A 525 -3.31 -17.15 -1.55
C ILE A 525 -4.78 -17.32 -1.93
N GLU A 526 -5.08 -18.12 -2.94
CA GLU A 526 -6.43 -18.42 -3.43
C GLU A 526 -7.06 -19.59 -2.67
N LYS A 527 -6.91 -19.58 -1.35
CA LYS A 527 -7.35 -20.67 -0.47
C LYS A 527 -8.85 -20.93 -0.60
N GLU A 528 -9.66 -19.89 -0.72
CA GLU A 528 -11.12 -20.01 -0.86
C GLU A 528 -11.50 -20.81 -2.11
N ILE A 529 -10.83 -20.56 -3.24
CA ILE A 529 -11.04 -21.35 -4.46
C ILE A 529 -10.51 -22.78 -4.26
N ALA A 530 -9.32 -22.92 -3.64
CA ALA A 530 -8.71 -24.21 -3.39
C ALA A 530 -9.58 -25.13 -2.53
N ASP A 531 -10.23 -24.59 -1.49
CA ASP A 531 -11.11 -25.32 -0.56
C ASP A 531 -12.41 -25.79 -1.25
N HIS A 532 -12.80 -25.17 -2.37
CA HIS A 532 -13.98 -25.52 -3.17
C HIS A 532 -13.68 -26.39 -4.39
N LEU A 533 -12.42 -26.78 -4.62
CA LEU A 533 -12.08 -27.69 -5.71
C LEU A 533 -12.61 -29.10 -5.46
N ASP A 534 -13.15 -29.72 -6.51
CA ASP A 534 -13.48 -31.14 -6.49
C ASP A 534 -12.20 -32.00 -6.54
N ILE A 535 -11.92 -32.66 -5.42
CA ILE A 535 -10.76 -33.53 -5.24
C ILE A 535 -10.88 -34.79 -6.11
N GLU A 536 -12.09 -35.33 -6.31
CA GLU A 536 -12.29 -36.52 -7.14
C GLU A 536 -11.95 -36.24 -8.60
N ASP A 537 -12.43 -35.10 -9.12
CA ASP A 537 -12.09 -34.64 -10.46
C ASP A 537 -10.58 -34.39 -10.60
N LEU A 538 -9.94 -33.78 -9.60
CA LEU A 538 -8.49 -33.56 -9.61
C LEU A 538 -7.71 -34.89 -9.64
N VAL A 539 -8.14 -35.88 -8.85
CA VAL A 539 -7.52 -37.20 -8.81
C VAL A 539 -7.70 -37.91 -10.16
N LYS A 540 -8.86 -37.76 -10.79
CA LYS A 540 -9.14 -38.30 -12.11
C LYS A 540 -8.23 -37.66 -13.18
N ASP A 541 -8.16 -36.33 -13.23
CA ASP A 541 -7.31 -35.62 -14.19
C ASP A 541 -5.83 -36.00 -14.02
N PHE A 542 -5.37 -36.09 -12.77
CA PHE A 542 -4.01 -36.53 -12.47
C PHE A 542 -3.76 -37.97 -12.93
N ALA A 543 -4.71 -38.88 -12.69
CA ALA A 543 -4.61 -40.27 -13.13
C ALA A 543 -4.58 -40.38 -14.66
N GLU A 544 -5.38 -39.60 -15.38
CA GLU A 544 -5.39 -39.56 -16.84
C GLU A 544 -4.07 -39.03 -17.41
N LEU A 545 -3.52 -37.95 -16.84
CA LEU A 545 -2.20 -37.41 -17.22
C LEU A 545 -1.09 -38.45 -17.01
N LYS A 546 -1.17 -39.24 -15.94
CA LYS A 546 -0.21 -40.33 -15.67
C LYS A 546 -0.38 -41.52 -16.60
N ALA A 547 -1.61 -41.91 -16.90
CA ALA A 547 -1.88 -43.00 -17.83
C ALA A 547 -1.32 -42.70 -19.23
N ARG A 548 -1.42 -41.43 -19.68
CA ARG A 548 -0.85 -40.99 -20.98
C ARG A 548 0.67 -41.01 -21.05
N LYS A 549 1.38 -40.96 -19.92
CA LYS A 549 2.86 -41.06 -19.86
C LYS A 549 3.37 -42.50 -19.92
N ILE A 550 2.49 -43.50 -19.84
CA ILE A 550 2.84 -44.91 -20.05
C ILE A 550 2.63 -45.20 -21.54
N HIS A 551 3.68 -44.99 -22.35
CA HIS A 551 3.74 -45.59 -23.67
C HIS A 551 3.88 -47.10 -23.48
N PHE A 552 2.90 -47.87 -23.98
CA PHE A 552 3.02 -49.32 -24.14
C PHE A 552 4.04 -49.66 -25.24
#